data_AF-A0A2T0QX07-F1
#
_entry.id   AF-A0A2T0QX07-F1
#
_cell.length_a   1.000
_cell.length_b   1.000
_cell.length_c   1.000
_cell.angle_alpha   90.00
_cell.angle_beta   90.00
_cell.angle_gamma   90.00
#
_symmetry.space_group_name_H-M   'P 1'
#
loop_
_entity.id
_entity.type
_entity.pdbx_description
1 polymer ?
#
loop_
_entity_poly.entity_id
_entity_poly.type
_entity_poly.pdbx_seq_one_letter_code
_entity_poly.pdbx_strand_id
1 'polypeptide(L)'
;MGIAGGGAQEQARRAAARVDRLRHELSAAELREQLAAAERREHAWSAGAEGERLVAQALSELEPHGWRTLHDVHWPGRPKANLDHVVVGPGGVVVVDAKNWSGAVGVRDGHLRQNGSRRDQALEGAASATAAVAALLPPRHRSAARGVVCLAGQSLPPTGTTGGVVVVGRDHLVAHLRSLPPRLSPREVTKITEFLRTQLDSPGLATIGAPVPRRRTSVRRQLLELLLALVFLFVASGLLVAGLSRLGGTG
;
A
#
# COMPACT_ATOMS: atom_id res chain seq x y z
N MET A 1 52.76 -44.92 21.09
CA MET A 1 51.48 -45.65 20.97
C MET A 1 50.40 -44.64 20.65
N GLY A 2 49.95 -44.55 19.39
CA GLY A 2 48.89 -43.62 19.00
C GLY A 2 47.53 -44.17 19.39
N ILE A 3 46.75 -43.41 20.17
CA ILE A 3 45.37 -43.76 20.51
C ILE A 3 44.53 -43.84 19.23
N ALA A 4 44.02 -45.05 18.92
CA ALA A 4 43.05 -45.25 17.85
C ALA A 4 41.85 -44.30 18.08
N GLY A 5 41.46 -43.54 17.05
CA GLY A 5 40.34 -42.60 17.11
C GLY A 5 40.70 -41.11 17.24
N GLY A 6 41.94 -40.74 17.59
CA GLY A 6 42.36 -39.33 17.70
C GLY A 6 42.26 -38.54 16.39
N GLY A 7 42.58 -39.17 15.25
CA GLY A 7 42.44 -38.56 13.92
C GLY A 7 40.98 -38.35 13.50
N ALA A 8 40.08 -39.27 13.88
CA ALA A 8 38.66 -39.16 13.60
C ALA A 8 38.00 -38.04 14.43
N GLN A 9 38.42 -37.88 15.70
CA GLN A 9 37.95 -36.78 16.56
C GLN A 9 38.38 -35.40 16.04
N GLU A 10 39.61 -35.25 15.54
CA GLU A 10 40.09 -34.00 14.94
C GLU A 10 39.34 -33.66 13.65
N GLN A 11 39.09 -34.65 12.77
CA GLN A 11 38.27 -34.44 11.57
C GLN A 11 36.83 -34.05 11.91
N ALA A 12 36.21 -34.67 12.91
CA ALA A 12 34.87 -34.31 13.37
C ALA A 12 34.80 -32.86 13.91
N ARG A 13 35.81 -32.42 14.67
CA ARG A 13 35.91 -31.03 15.15
C ARG A 13 36.00 -30.03 13.99
N ARG A 14 36.83 -30.32 12.98
CA ARG A 14 36.95 -29.47 11.79
C ARG A 14 35.65 -29.41 10.99
N ALA A 15 34.98 -30.54 10.83
CA ALA A 15 33.68 -30.61 10.17
C ALA A 15 32.62 -29.79 10.92
N ALA A 16 32.54 -29.91 12.25
CA ALA A 16 31.63 -29.12 13.07
C ALA A 16 31.89 -27.61 12.95
N ALA A 17 33.14 -27.18 13.06
CA ALA A 17 33.52 -25.76 12.89
C ALA A 17 33.18 -25.23 11.49
N ARG A 18 33.30 -26.06 10.45
CA ARG A 18 32.89 -25.71 9.08
C ARG A 18 31.37 -25.56 8.99
N VAL A 19 30.62 -26.49 9.58
CA VAL A 19 29.15 -26.43 9.61
C VAL A 19 28.67 -25.16 10.34
N ASP A 20 29.26 -24.84 11.49
CA ASP A 20 28.86 -23.65 12.25
C ASP A 20 29.20 -22.34 11.52
N ARG A 21 30.36 -22.28 10.85
CA ARG A 21 30.70 -21.15 9.98
C ARG A 21 29.68 -20.98 8.85
N LEU A 22 29.37 -22.06 8.12
CA LEU A 22 28.41 -22.02 7.02
C LEU A 22 27.01 -21.63 7.51
N ARG A 23 26.59 -22.11 8.68
CA ARG A 23 25.33 -21.69 9.32
C ARG A 23 25.31 -20.18 9.58
N HIS A 24 26.37 -19.64 10.19
CA HIS A 24 26.47 -18.20 10.44
C HIS A 24 26.48 -17.37 9.15
N GLU A 25 27.20 -17.82 8.12
CA GLU A 25 27.25 -17.14 6.82
C GLU A 25 25.88 -17.14 6.12
N LEU A 26 25.19 -18.28 6.10
CA LEU A 26 23.82 -18.39 5.55
C LEU A 26 22.86 -17.49 6.31
N SER A 27 22.86 -17.51 7.65
CA SER A 27 22.01 -16.62 8.45
C SER A 27 22.30 -15.15 8.15
N ALA A 28 23.57 -14.74 8.03
CA ALA A 28 23.91 -13.37 7.69
C ALA A 28 23.44 -12.97 6.27
N ALA A 29 23.43 -13.89 5.31
CA ALA A 29 22.89 -13.66 3.97
C ALA A 29 21.36 -13.51 4.00
N GLU A 30 20.67 -14.41 4.69
CA GLU A 30 19.21 -14.38 4.87
C GLU A 30 18.74 -13.09 5.55
N LEU A 31 19.43 -12.67 6.62
CA LEU A 31 19.12 -11.41 7.31
C LEU A 31 19.31 -10.19 6.40
N ARG A 32 20.37 -10.15 5.58
CA ARG A 32 20.57 -9.06 4.60
C ARG A 32 19.46 -9.02 3.55
N GLU A 33 19.05 -10.17 3.04
CA GLU A 33 17.95 -10.24 2.08
C GLU A 33 16.63 -9.76 2.70
N GLN A 34 16.34 -10.19 3.93
CA GLN A 34 15.15 -9.76 4.67
C GLN A 34 15.16 -8.26 4.93
N LEU A 35 16.30 -7.68 5.31
CA LEU A 35 16.47 -6.24 5.49
C LEU A 35 16.22 -5.50 4.17
N ALA A 36 16.89 -5.90 3.09
CA ALA A 36 16.71 -5.27 1.78
C ALA A 36 15.25 -5.39 1.29
N ALA A 37 14.56 -6.49 1.57
CA ALA A 37 13.14 -6.63 1.25
C ALA A 37 12.25 -5.73 2.12
N ALA A 38 12.60 -5.52 3.39
CA ALA A 38 11.90 -4.61 4.29
C ALA A 38 12.10 -3.14 3.86
N GLU A 39 13.32 -2.74 3.52
CA GLU A 39 13.67 -1.41 3.01
C GLU A 39 12.93 -1.12 1.69
N ARG A 40 12.96 -2.04 0.72
CA ARG A 40 12.19 -1.89 -0.53
C ARG A 40 10.70 -1.67 -0.27
N ARG A 41 10.14 -2.34 0.73
CA ARG A 41 8.73 -2.20 1.10
C ARG A 41 8.44 -0.87 1.78
N GLU A 42 9.32 -0.44 2.67
CA GLU A 42 9.25 0.87 3.31
C GLU A 42 9.28 1.98 2.25
N HIS A 43 10.26 1.95 1.35
CA HIS A 43 10.37 2.92 0.26
C HIS A 43 9.13 2.92 -0.64
N ALA A 44 8.59 1.76 -0.99
CA ALA A 44 7.38 1.66 -1.80
C ALA A 44 6.15 2.26 -1.09
N TRP A 45 6.02 2.07 0.23
CA TRP A 45 4.95 2.67 1.02
C TRP A 45 5.10 4.18 1.16
N SER A 46 6.31 4.65 1.43
CA SER A 46 6.62 6.07 1.52
C SER A 46 6.33 6.79 0.19
N ALA A 47 6.78 6.22 -0.94
CA ALA A 47 6.49 6.75 -2.26
C ALA A 47 4.97 6.75 -2.59
N GLY A 48 4.24 5.72 -2.17
CA GLY A 48 2.79 5.65 -2.32
C GLY A 48 2.07 6.79 -1.57
N ALA A 49 2.36 6.94 -0.28
CA ALA A 49 1.79 7.99 0.55
C ALA A 49 2.12 9.40 0.04
N GLU A 50 3.34 9.61 -0.44
CA GLU A 50 3.72 10.88 -1.07
C GLU A 50 2.92 11.15 -2.34
N GLY A 51 2.67 10.12 -3.16
CA GLY A 51 1.82 10.23 -4.33
C GLY A 51 0.41 10.69 -4.01
N GLU A 52 -0.23 10.05 -3.03
CA GLU A 52 -1.57 10.40 -2.55
C GLU A 52 -1.60 11.84 -2.02
N ARG A 53 -0.58 12.26 -1.26
CA ARG A 53 -0.46 13.63 -0.75
C ARG A 53 -0.38 14.66 -1.87
N LEU A 54 0.45 14.40 -2.89
CA LEU A 54 0.61 15.29 -4.05
C LEU A 54 -0.69 15.40 -4.87
N VAL A 55 -1.40 14.29 -5.06
CA VAL A 55 -2.70 14.29 -5.76
C VAL A 55 -3.77 15.02 -4.93
N ALA A 56 -3.82 14.80 -3.62
CA ALA A 56 -4.72 15.53 -2.73
C ALA A 56 -4.49 17.04 -2.79
N GLN A 57 -3.23 17.49 -2.82
CA GLN A 57 -2.88 18.90 -2.99
C GLN A 57 -3.45 19.46 -4.31
N ALA A 58 -3.25 18.78 -5.44
CA ALA A 58 -3.82 19.20 -6.71
C ALA A 58 -5.36 19.25 -6.68
N LEU A 59 -6.01 18.27 -6.04
CA LEU A 59 -7.47 18.24 -5.92
C LEU A 59 -8.03 19.40 -5.09
N SER A 60 -7.27 19.95 -4.13
CA SER A 60 -7.71 21.10 -3.33
C SER A 60 -7.92 22.36 -4.18
N GLU A 61 -7.20 22.50 -5.30
CA GLU A 61 -7.36 23.62 -6.25
C GLU A 61 -8.74 23.63 -6.94
N LEU A 62 -9.49 22.53 -6.87
CA LEU A 62 -10.82 22.44 -7.45
C LEU A 62 -11.93 22.99 -6.52
N GLU A 63 -11.66 23.21 -5.23
CA GLU A 63 -12.67 23.64 -4.26
C GLU A 63 -13.35 24.97 -4.63
N PRO A 64 -12.61 26.03 -5.05
CA PRO A 64 -13.21 27.27 -5.50
C PRO A 64 -14.07 27.11 -6.77
N HIS A 65 -13.89 26.01 -7.50
CA HIS A 65 -14.62 25.69 -8.72
C HIS A 65 -15.83 24.77 -8.47
N GLY A 66 -16.27 24.65 -7.22
CA GLY A 66 -17.47 23.91 -6.85
C GLY A 66 -17.27 22.40 -6.71
N TRP A 67 -16.02 21.93 -6.60
CA TRP A 67 -15.72 20.54 -6.28
C TRP A 67 -15.54 20.34 -4.77
N ARG A 68 -15.76 19.11 -4.32
CA ARG A 68 -15.52 18.66 -2.94
C ARG A 68 -14.82 17.32 -3.00
N THR A 69 -13.83 17.12 -2.14
CA THR A 69 -13.03 15.89 -2.12
C THR A 69 -13.21 15.16 -0.81
N LEU A 70 -13.35 13.84 -0.90
CA LEU A 70 -13.29 12.90 0.21
C LEU A 70 -12.01 12.08 0.04
N HIS A 71 -11.13 12.10 1.02
CA HIS A 71 -9.83 11.41 0.97
C HIS A 71 -9.81 10.20 1.90
N ASP A 72 -9.08 9.15 1.53
CA ASP A 72 -8.86 7.91 2.31
C ASP A 72 -10.17 7.34 2.89
N VAL A 73 -11.19 7.23 2.03
CA VAL A 73 -12.52 6.77 2.44
C VAL A 73 -12.69 5.28 2.21
N HIS A 74 -13.66 4.68 2.88
CA HIS A 74 -13.89 3.24 2.78
C HIS A 74 -14.25 2.80 1.35
N TRP A 75 -13.76 1.63 0.91
CA TRP A 75 -14.23 1.00 -0.32
C TRP A 75 -15.51 0.21 -0.06
N PRO A 76 -16.68 0.60 -0.64
CA PRO A 76 -17.95 -0.09 -0.42
C PRO A 76 -17.87 -1.59 -0.75
N GLY A 77 -18.26 -2.44 0.21
CA GLY A 77 -18.24 -3.89 0.06
C GLY A 77 -16.85 -4.53 0.20
N ARG A 78 -15.81 -3.76 0.57
CA ARG A 78 -14.46 -4.28 0.82
C ARG A 78 -13.93 -3.79 2.17
N PRO A 79 -14.23 -4.48 3.29
CA PRO A 79 -13.98 -4.01 4.67
C PRO A 79 -12.51 -3.66 4.98
N LYS A 80 -11.56 -4.20 4.20
CA LYS A 80 -10.10 -3.98 4.38
C LYS A 80 -9.48 -3.12 3.28
N ALA A 81 -10.28 -2.39 2.50
CA ALA A 81 -9.81 -1.52 1.43
C ALA A 81 -10.40 -0.12 1.55
N ASN A 82 -9.60 0.86 1.13
CA ASN A 82 -9.97 2.26 1.04
C ASN A 82 -9.83 2.71 -0.42
N LEU A 83 -10.48 3.82 -0.73
CA LEU A 83 -10.35 4.59 -1.96
C LEU A 83 -9.49 5.81 -1.64
N ASP A 84 -8.48 6.07 -2.48
CA ASP A 84 -7.56 7.18 -2.24
C ASP A 84 -8.35 8.50 -2.21
N HIS A 85 -9.10 8.81 -3.27
CA HIS A 85 -9.95 9.99 -3.34
C HIS A 85 -11.28 9.77 -4.07
N VAL A 86 -12.34 10.38 -3.58
CA VAL A 86 -13.63 10.55 -4.27
C VAL A 86 -13.93 12.04 -4.38
N VAL A 87 -14.02 12.54 -5.60
CA VAL A 87 -14.23 13.96 -5.91
C VAL A 87 -15.63 14.16 -6.47
N VAL A 88 -16.39 15.10 -5.94
CA VAL A 88 -17.76 15.40 -6.36
C VAL A 88 -17.81 16.86 -6.82
N GLY A 89 -18.30 17.13 -8.02
CA GLY A 89 -18.41 18.50 -8.52
C GLY A 89 -19.28 18.60 -9.77
N PRO A 90 -19.24 19.74 -10.47
CA PRO A 90 -20.12 19.98 -11.61
C PRO A 90 -20.04 18.88 -12.68
N GLY A 91 -18.85 18.31 -12.92
CA GLY A 91 -18.64 17.25 -13.91
C GLY A 91 -19.12 15.85 -13.53
N GLY A 92 -19.59 15.65 -12.28
CA GLY A 92 -20.02 14.35 -11.76
C GLY A 92 -19.27 13.91 -10.50
N VAL A 93 -19.19 12.59 -10.33
CA VAL A 93 -18.43 11.92 -9.25
C VAL A 93 -17.21 11.24 -9.88
N VAL A 94 -16.03 11.50 -9.35
CA VAL A 94 -14.77 10.98 -9.89
C VAL A 94 -14.06 10.20 -8.79
N VAL A 95 -13.82 8.91 -9.01
CA VAL A 95 -12.95 8.12 -8.14
C VAL A 95 -11.54 8.23 -8.70
N VAL A 96 -10.63 8.78 -7.89
CA VAL A 96 -9.23 8.99 -8.29
C VAL A 96 -8.36 8.04 -7.50
N ASP A 97 -7.72 7.10 -8.20
CA ASP A 97 -6.69 6.20 -7.69
C ASP A 97 -5.32 6.83 -7.97
N ALA A 98 -4.54 7.12 -6.93
CA ALA A 98 -3.24 7.75 -7.05
C ALA A 98 -2.14 6.69 -7.22
N LYS A 99 -1.21 6.95 -8.14
CA LYS A 99 -0.06 6.07 -8.40
C LYS A 99 1.21 6.89 -8.56
N ASN A 100 2.17 6.66 -7.67
CA ASN A 100 3.49 7.29 -7.74
C ASN A 100 4.52 6.36 -8.37
N TRP A 101 4.33 6.05 -9.66
CA TRP A 101 5.20 5.13 -10.38
C TRP A 101 6.38 5.86 -11.00
N SER A 102 7.56 5.27 -10.84
CA SER A 102 8.79 5.70 -11.52
C SER A 102 9.00 4.97 -12.85
N GLY A 103 9.95 5.47 -13.64
CA GLY A 103 10.27 4.96 -14.96
C GLY A 103 9.30 5.47 -16.04
N ALA A 104 9.33 4.81 -17.19
CA ALA A 104 8.49 5.15 -18.33
C ALA A 104 7.08 4.59 -18.13
N VAL A 105 6.10 5.47 -17.91
CA VAL A 105 4.69 5.10 -17.73
C VAL A 105 3.86 5.72 -18.83
N GLY A 106 2.93 4.96 -19.41
CA GLY A 106 2.04 5.47 -20.43
C GLY A 106 0.94 4.49 -20.81
N VAL A 107 -0.01 4.96 -21.61
CA VAL A 107 -1.06 4.13 -22.18
C VAL A 107 -0.71 3.82 -23.62
N ARG A 108 -0.75 2.54 -24.01
CA ARG A 108 -0.55 2.10 -25.39
C ARG A 108 -1.64 1.09 -25.75
N ASP A 109 -2.30 1.30 -26.88
CA ASP A 109 -3.40 0.45 -27.36
C ASP A 109 -4.52 0.30 -26.30
N GLY A 110 -4.76 1.37 -25.53
CA GLY A 110 -5.74 1.40 -24.44
C GLY A 110 -5.31 0.65 -23.15
N HIS A 111 -4.07 0.17 -23.06
CA HIS A 111 -3.52 -0.54 -21.90
C HIS A 111 -2.48 0.31 -21.16
N LEU A 112 -2.52 0.28 -19.82
CA LEU A 112 -1.56 0.99 -18.99
C LEU A 112 -0.27 0.17 -18.90
N ARG A 113 0.88 0.82 -19.12
CA ARG A 113 2.19 0.18 -19.09
C ARG A 113 3.18 0.97 -18.23
N GLN A 114 4.08 0.22 -17.59
CA GLN A 114 5.24 0.75 -16.88
C GLN A 114 6.47 -0.04 -17.31
N ASN A 115 7.49 0.64 -17.83
CA ASN A 115 8.73 0.03 -18.33
C ASN A 115 8.45 -1.16 -19.27
N GLY A 116 7.48 -0.98 -20.19
CA GLY A 116 7.04 -2.01 -21.14
C GLY A 116 6.05 -3.04 -20.59
N SER A 117 6.01 -3.27 -19.27
CA SER A 117 5.13 -4.24 -18.63
C SER A 117 3.69 -3.71 -18.48
N ARG A 118 2.68 -4.56 -18.73
CA ARG A 118 1.26 -4.21 -18.57
C ARG A 118 0.90 -4.06 -17.08
N ARG A 119 0.07 -3.06 -16.76
CA ARG A 119 -0.34 -2.67 -15.40
C ARG A 119 -1.86 -2.50 -15.26
N ASP A 120 -2.62 -3.22 -16.07
CA ASP A 120 -4.08 -3.06 -16.14
C ASP A 120 -4.83 -3.43 -14.86
N GLN A 121 -4.20 -4.16 -13.93
CA GLN A 121 -4.77 -4.38 -12.60
C GLN A 121 -5.11 -3.05 -11.88
N ALA A 122 -4.34 -1.97 -12.13
CA ALA A 122 -4.67 -0.65 -11.60
C ALA A 122 -5.93 -0.08 -12.25
N LEU A 123 -6.11 -0.27 -13.56
CA LEU A 123 -7.32 0.13 -14.29
C LEU A 123 -8.54 -0.65 -13.82
N GLU A 124 -8.41 -1.97 -13.68
CA GLU A 124 -9.47 -2.86 -13.17
C GLU A 124 -9.87 -2.47 -11.74
N GLY A 125 -8.89 -2.16 -10.89
CA GLY A 125 -9.11 -1.65 -9.54
C GLY A 125 -9.91 -0.34 -9.54
N ALA A 126 -9.47 0.65 -10.32
CA ALA A 126 -10.16 1.94 -10.43
C ALA A 126 -11.57 1.80 -11.02
N ALA A 127 -11.77 0.94 -12.02
CA ALA A 127 -13.08 0.66 -12.59
C ALA A 127 -14.02 -0.01 -11.55
N SER A 128 -13.52 -0.98 -10.78
CA SER A 128 -14.27 -1.65 -9.72
C SER A 128 -14.65 -0.69 -8.60
N ALA A 129 -13.73 0.18 -8.18
CA ALA A 129 -13.99 1.22 -7.19
C ALA A 129 -15.06 2.21 -7.68
N THR A 130 -14.96 2.64 -8.93
CA THR A 130 -15.94 3.52 -9.58
C THR A 130 -17.33 2.88 -9.60
N ALA A 131 -17.43 1.61 -9.98
CA ALA A 131 -18.69 0.88 -9.98
C ALA A 131 -19.29 0.77 -8.57
N ALA A 132 -18.46 0.53 -7.56
CA ALA A 132 -18.91 0.47 -6.16
C ALA A 132 -19.46 1.81 -5.67
N VAL A 133 -18.78 2.93 -5.96
CA VAL A 133 -19.27 4.29 -5.64
C VAL A 133 -20.54 4.61 -6.45
N ALA A 134 -20.58 4.28 -7.73
CA ALA A 134 -21.74 4.49 -8.59
C ALA A 134 -22.99 3.75 -8.07
N ALA A 135 -22.82 2.55 -7.51
CA ALA A 135 -23.93 1.76 -6.96
C ALA A 135 -24.60 2.44 -5.76
N LEU A 136 -23.88 3.27 -5.00
CA LEU A 136 -24.43 4.06 -3.90
C LEU A 136 -25.28 5.25 -4.40
N LEU A 137 -25.02 5.73 -5.62
CA LEU A 137 -25.70 6.91 -6.15
C LEU A 137 -27.14 6.60 -6.59
N PRO A 138 -28.06 7.59 -6.49
CA PRO A 138 -29.39 7.47 -7.09
C PRO A 138 -29.30 7.14 -8.59
N PRO A 139 -30.23 6.34 -9.16
CA PRO A 139 -30.16 5.85 -10.53
C PRO A 139 -29.83 6.93 -11.59
N ARG A 140 -30.44 8.11 -11.49
CA ARG A 140 -30.21 9.25 -12.40
C ARG A 140 -28.78 9.81 -12.39
N HIS A 141 -28.00 9.55 -11.34
CA HIS A 141 -26.62 10.06 -11.17
C HIS A 141 -25.55 9.00 -11.41
N ARG A 142 -25.90 7.71 -11.57
CA ARG A 142 -24.91 6.63 -11.66
C ARG A 142 -23.97 6.78 -12.85
N SER A 143 -24.49 7.21 -14.00
CA SER A 143 -23.65 7.46 -15.18
C SER A 143 -22.70 8.65 -15.01
N ALA A 144 -22.86 9.47 -13.96
CA ALA A 144 -21.98 10.61 -13.64
C ALA A 144 -20.70 10.18 -12.92
N ALA A 145 -20.63 8.92 -12.49
CA ALA A 145 -19.44 8.34 -11.90
C ALA A 145 -18.43 7.96 -12.98
N ARG A 146 -17.16 8.31 -12.77
CA ARG A 146 -16.04 7.90 -13.65
C ARG A 146 -14.80 7.59 -12.82
N GLY A 147 -13.95 6.70 -13.35
CA GLY A 147 -12.69 6.33 -12.74
C GLY A 147 -11.52 7.08 -13.39
N VAL A 148 -10.59 7.52 -12.55
CA VAL A 148 -9.33 8.12 -12.97
C VAL A 148 -8.18 7.42 -12.25
N VAL A 149 -7.14 7.06 -12.99
CA VAL A 149 -5.83 6.75 -12.42
C VAL A 149 -4.96 7.99 -12.60
N CYS A 150 -4.57 8.60 -11.48
CA CYS A 150 -3.70 9.78 -11.46
C CYS A 150 -2.26 9.37 -11.20
N LEU A 151 -1.38 9.64 -12.16
CA LEU A 151 0.05 9.39 -12.06
C LEU A 151 0.74 10.60 -11.41
N ALA A 152 1.09 10.48 -10.12
CA ALA A 152 1.55 11.60 -9.30
C ALA A 152 2.87 12.24 -9.80
N GLY A 153 3.77 11.41 -10.32
CA GLY A 153 5.10 11.79 -10.81
C GLY A 153 5.26 11.75 -12.33
N GLN A 154 4.16 11.68 -13.10
CA GLN A 154 4.21 11.62 -14.56
C GLN A 154 3.45 12.79 -15.18
N SER A 155 3.95 13.32 -16.28
CA SER A 155 3.24 14.30 -17.10
C SER A 155 2.59 13.57 -18.28
N LEU A 156 1.30 13.26 -18.15
CA LEU A 156 0.52 12.55 -19.16
C LEU A 156 -0.80 13.28 -19.37
N PRO A 157 -1.17 13.69 -20.60
CA PRO A 157 -2.48 14.25 -20.86
C PRO A 157 -3.58 13.19 -20.61
N PRO A 158 -4.83 13.60 -20.35
CA PRO A 158 -5.93 12.67 -20.10
C PRO A 158 -6.07 11.68 -21.27
N THR A 159 -5.84 10.40 -20.98
CA THR A 159 -5.83 9.34 -21.99
C THR A 159 -6.82 8.25 -21.60
N GLY A 160 -7.77 7.97 -22.50
CA GLY A 160 -8.75 6.90 -22.30
C GLY A 160 -8.13 5.51 -22.39
N THR A 161 -8.74 4.55 -21.69
CA THR A 161 -8.35 3.13 -21.71
C THR A 161 -9.51 2.24 -22.14
N THR A 162 -9.23 0.98 -22.48
CA THR A 162 -10.26 0.00 -22.85
C THR A 162 -11.29 -0.26 -21.74
N GLY A 163 -10.93 -0.02 -20.48
CA GLY A 163 -11.82 -0.17 -19.32
C GLY A 163 -12.64 1.07 -18.98
N GLY A 164 -12.62 2.12 -19.80
CA GLY A 164 -13.35 3.38 -19.56
C GLY A 164 -12.77 4.26 -18.44
N VAL A 165 -11.66 3.84 -17.83
CA VAL A 165 -10.87 4.63 -16.87
C VAL A 165 -9.96 5.58 -17.65
N VAL A 166 -9.87 6.84 -17.20
CA VAL A 166 -8.92 7.81 -17.75
C VAL A 166 -7.63 7.74 -16.96
N VAL A 167 -6.48 7.68 -17.65
CA VAL A 167 -5.16 7.85 -17.03
C VAL A 167 -4.70 9.27 -17.28
N VAL A 168 -4.24 9.95 -16.24
CA VAL A 168 -3.82 11.36 -16.32
C VAL A 168 -2.64 11.61 -15.40
N GLY A 169 -1.73 12.49 -15.78
CA GLY A 169 -0.68 13.01 -14.91
C GLY A 169 -1.24 14.05 -13.93
N ARG A 170 -0.66 14.14 -12.74
CA ARG A 170 -1.11 15.09 -11.69
C ARG A 170 -1.23 16.53 -12.21
N ASP A 171 -0.27 16.98 -13.02
CA ASP A 171 -0.23 18.35 -13.54
C ASP A 171 -1.36 18.66 -14.54
N HIS A 172 -2.04 17.63 -15.07
CA HIS A 172 -3.21 17.77 -15.94
C HIS A 172 -4.54 17.47 -15.23
N LEU A 173 -4.51 16.97 -14.00
CA LEU A 173 -5.69 16.49 -13.28
C LEU A 173 -6.73 17.59 -13.10
N VAL A 174 -6.32 18.74 -12.57
CA VAL A 174 -7.23 19.88 -12.29
C VAL A 174 -7.92 20.36 -13.56
N ALA A 175 -7.14 20.61 -14.62
CA ALA A 175 -7.66 21.03 -15.91
C ALA A 175 -8.63 19.99 -16.50
N HIS A 176 -8.30 18.70 -16.38
CA HIS A 176 -9.16 17.62 -16.84
C HIS A 176 -10.52 17.62 -16.11
N LEU A 177 -10.55 17.62 -14.78
CA LEU A 177 -11.82 17.62 -14.03
C LEU A 177 -12.66 18.86 -14.35
N ARG A 178 -12.04 20.04 -14.45
CA ARG A 178 -12.75 21.28 -14.82
C ARG A 178 -13.33 21.26 -16.23
N SER A 179 -12.73 20.50 -17.15
CA SER A 179 -13.22 20.37 -18.53
C SER A 179 -14.39 19.40 -18.69
N LEU A 180 -14.73 18.62 -17.65
CA LEU A 180 -15.81 17.66 -17.73
C LEU A 180 -17.17 18.36 -17.95
N PRO A 181 -18.04 17.85 -18.84
CA PRO A 181 -19.36 18.43 -19.07
C PRO A 181 -20.17 18.53 -17.77
N PRO A 182 -20.88 19.65 -17.53
CA PRO A 182 -21.67 19.83 -16.32
C PRO A 182 -22.83 18.83 -16.29
N ARG A 183 -23.01 18.21 -15.13
CA ARG A 183 -23.92 17.09 -14.89
C ARG A 183 -24.59 17.12 -13.54
N LEU A 184 -24.01 17.84 -12.58
CA LEU A 184 -24.57 18.04 -11.25
C LEU A 184 -24.70 19.54 -11.00
N SER A 185 -25.86 19.96 -10.50
CA SER A 185 -26.05 21.30 -9.95
C SER A 185 -25.29 21.48 -8.64
N PRO A 186 -25.00 22.72 -8.20
CA PRO A 186 -24.34 22.95 -6.91
C PRO A 186 -25.06 22.31 -5.72
N ARG A 187 -26.41 22.29 -5.73
CA ARG A 187 -27.22 21.64 -4.69
C ARG A 187 -27.05 20.12 -4.69
N GLU A 188 -26.94 19.51 -5.87
CA GLU A 188 -26.69 18.07 -6.00
C GLU A 188 -25.27 17.72 -5.57
N VAL A 189 -24.27 18.54 -5.89
CA VAL A 189 -22.89 18.37 -5.40
C VAL A 189 -22.86 18.31 -3.88
N THR A 190 -23.48 19.28 -3.19
CA THR A 190 -23.55 19.28 -1.72
C THR A 190 -24.23 18.01 -1.19
N LYS A 191 -25.44 17.70 -1.67
CA LYS A 191 -26.20 16.53 -1.20
C LYS A 191 -25.49 15.21 -1.44
N ILE A 192 -24.88 15.03 -2.62
CA ILE A 192 -24.15 13.81 -2.97
C ILE A 192 -22.88 13.71 -2.13
N THR A 193 -22.15 14.81 -1.91
CA THR A 193 -20.94 14.82 -1.08
C THR A 193 -21.27 14.42 0.35
N GLU A 194 -22.30 15.02 0.96
CA GLU A 194 -22.75 14.69 2.32
C GLU A 194 -23.19 13.23 2.41
N PHE A 195 -24.00 12.76 1.45
CA PHE A 195 -24.42 11.37 1.40
C PHE A 195 -23.22 10.41 1.29
N LEU A 196 -22.32 10.63 0.33
CA LEU A 196 -21.14 9.78 0.14
C LEU A 196 -20.23 9.80 1.37
N ARG A 197 -20.03 10.95 2.02
CA ARG A 197 -19.29 11.02 3.29
C ARG A 197 -19.89 10.06 4.32
N THR A 198 -21.21 10.08 4.54
CA THR A 198 -21.83 9.15 5.49
C THR A 198 -21.67 7.67 5.12
N GLN A 199 -21.74 7.33 3.83
CA GLN A 199 -21.64 5.95 3.36
C GLN A 199 -20.19 5.43 3.34
N LEU A 200 -19.21 6.33 3.22
CA LEU A 200 -17.80 5.98 3.04
C LEU A 200 -16.95 6.26 4.29
N ASP A 201 -17.45 7.00 5.29
CA ASP A 201 -16.75 7.27 6.55
C ASP A 201 -16.77 6.10 7.54
N SER A 202 -17.57 5.05 7.29
CA SER A 202 -17.71 3.90 8.20
C SER A 202 -17.74 2.57 7.45
N PRO A 203 -17.10 1.51 7.98
CA PRO A 203 -17.37 0.14 7.55
C PRO A 203 -18.80 -0.21 7.99
N GLY A 204 -19.80 0.11 7.15
CA GLY A 204 -21.22 -0.02 7.51
C GLY A 204 -21.61 -1.44 7.95
N LEU A 205 -22.43 -1.49 9.01
CA LEU A 205 -23.09 -2.63 9.64
C LEU A 205 -23.64 -3.67 8.64
N ALA A 206 -22.89 -4.75 8.45
CA ALA A 206 -23.39 -6.07 8.08
C ALA A 206 -22.52 -7.12 8.78
N THR A 207 -23.13 -7.83 9.73
CA THR A 207 -22.59 -8.94 10.54
C THR A 207 -21.65 -8.56 11.68
N ILE A 208 -22.14 -8.81 12.91
CA ILE A 208 -21.39 -8.77 14.17
C ILE A 208 -20.16 -9.68 14.04
N GLY A 209 -18.97 -9.10 14.22
CA GLY A 209 -17.72 -9.84 14.22
C GLY A 209 -16.52 -8.98 14.58
N ALA A 210 -16.37 -8.67 15.88
CA ALA A 210 -15.18 -8.16 16.57
C ALA A 210 -14.54 -6.84 16.04
N PRO A 211 -13.87 -6.04 16.91
CA PRO A 211 -13.12 -4.87 16.46
C PRO A 211 -11.93 -5.33 15.58
N VAL A 212 -11.95 -4.93 14.30
CA VAL A 212 -10.86 -5.20 13.34
C VAL A 212 -9.97 -3.96 13.24
N PRO A 213 -8.63 -4.10 13.31
CA PRO A 213 -7.72 -2.98 13.45
C PRO A 213 -7.55 -2.19 12.15
N ARG A 214 -7.32 -0.88 12.31
CA ARG A 214 -6.87 0.07 11.29
C ARG A 214 -5.82 -0.55 10.38
N ARG A 215 -5.91 -0.28 9.08
CA ARG A 215 -5.03 -0.80 8.03
C ARG A 215 -3.55 -0.57 8.39
N ARG A 216 -2.91 -1.59 8.98
CA ARG A 216 -1.47 -1.82 9.02
C ARG A 216 -1.17 -3.31 8.97
N THR A 217 -0.64 -3.73 7.83
CA THR A 217 0.42 -4.75 7.68
C THR A 217 0.10 -6.24 7.89
N SER A 218 0.78 -7.05 7.07
CA SER A 218 0.73 -8.50 7.00
C SER A 218 1.12 -9.20 8.31
N VAL A 219 0.44 -10.30 8.61
CA VAL A 219 0.60 -11.28 9.69
C VAL A 219 2.06 -11.68 10.03
N ARG A 220 3.02 -11.47 9.11
CA ARG A 220 4.46 -11.67 9.35
C ARG A 220 5.07 -10.78 10.45
N ARG A 221 4.47 -9.64 10.81
CA ARG A 221 5.05 -8.68 11.76
C ARG A 221 4.87 -9.08 13.23
N GLN A 222 3.73 -9.69 13.60
CA GLN A 222 3.49 -10.10 14.99
C GLN A 222 4.33 -11.32 15.40
N LEU A 223 4.56 -12.26 14.47
CA LEU A 223 5.48 -13.36 14.72
C LEU A 223 6.92 -12.87 14.83
N LEU A 224 7.32 -11.85 14.05
CA LEU A 224 8.68 -11.29 14.10
C LEU A 224 8.94 -10.49 15.39
N GLU A 225 7.96 -9.73 15.89
CA GLU A 225 8.10 -9.00 17.16
C GLU A 225 8.06 -9.91 18.39
N LEU A 226 7.24 -10.98 18.38
CA LEU A 226 7.29 -12.04 19.40
C LEU A 226 8.61 -12.82 19.32
N LEU A 227 9.12 -13.12 18.13
CA LEU A 227 10.44 -13.76 17.98
C LEU A 227 11.58 -12.84 18.44
N LEU A 228 11.53 -11.55 18.08
CA LEU A 228 12.53 -10.56 18.50
C LEU A 228 12.49 -10.32 20.01
N ALA A 229 11.29 -10.27 20.62
CA ALA A 229 11.15 -10.18 22.07
C ALA A 229 11.63 -11.46 22.78
N LEU A 230 11.38 -12.66 22.25
CA LEU A 230 11.89 -13.92 22.79
C LEU A 230 13.42 -14.02 22.65
N VAL A 231 13.97 -13.56 21.53
CA VAL A 231 15.43 -13.49 21.28
C VAL A 231 16.08 -12.47 22.22
N PHE A 232 15.48 -11.29 22.45
CA PHE A 232 15.96 -10.32 23.43
C PHE A 232 15.91 -10.87 24.86
N LEU A 233 14.86 -11.61 25.23
CA LEU A 233 14.75 -12.23 26.56
C LEU A 233 15.77 -13.36 26.76
N PHE A 234 16.07 -14.16 25.72
CA PHE A 234 17.11 -15.20 25.75
C PHE A 234 18.53 -14.62 25.79
N VAL A 235 18.79 -13.51 25.08
CA VAL A 235 20.09 -12.82 25.12
C VAL A 235 20.31 -12.16 26.49
N ALA A 236 19.29 -11.50 27.06
CA ALA A 236 19.38 -10.87 28.37
C ALA A 236 19.55 -11.88 29.52
N SER A 237 18.86 -13.04 29.46
CA SER A 237 19.00 -14.10 30.46
C SER A 237 20.30 -14.90 30.33
N GLY A 238 20.81 -15.12 29.11
CA GLY A 238 22.12 -15.73 28.87
C GLY A 238 23.30 -14.87 29.35
N LEU A 239 23.21 -13.54 29.21
CA LEU A 239 24.19 -12.60 29.75
C LEU A 239 24.19 -12.54 31.29
N LEU A 240 23.03 -12.73 31.93
CA LEU A 240 22.91 -12.76 33.39
C LEU A 240 23.53 -14.05 33.99
N VAL A 241 23.29 -15.21 33.36
CA VAL A 241 23.87 -16.50 33.79
C VAL A 241 25.38 -16.53 33.58
N ALA A 242 25.89 -15.97 32.48
CA ALA A 242 27.34 -15.88 32.22
C ALA A 242 28.08 -14.90 33.16
N GLY A 243 27.38 -13.88 33.69
CA GLY A 243 27.93 -12.95 34.67
C GLY A 243 28.06 -13.55 36.08
N LEU A 244 27.10 -14.39 36.48
CA LEU A 244 27.10 -15.05 37.80
C LEU A 244 28.11 -16.21 37.89
N SER A 245 28.39 -16.91 36.78
CA SER A 245 29.42 -17.97 36.76
C SER A 245 30.86 -17.46 36.80
N ARG A 246 31.10 -16.15 36.64
CA ARG A 246 32.44 -15.53 36.78
C ARG A 246 32.76 -15.00 38.18
N LEU A 247 31.79 -15.00 39.09
CA LEU A 247 31.95 -14.47 40.46
C LEU A 247 32.01 -15.56 41.55
N GLY A 248 31.85 -16.84 41.20
CA GLY A 248 31.86 -17.96 42.14
C GLY A 248 33.08 -18.88 42.08
N GLY A 249 34.17 -18.45 41.44
CA GLY A 249 35.28 -19.32 41.05
C GLY A 249 36.68 -18.80 41.36
N THR A 250 36.91 -18.28 42.55
CA THR A 250 38.25 -18.21 43.17
C THR A 250 38.07 -18.42 44.67
N GLY A 251 38.76 -19.43 45.20
CA GLY A 251 38.89 -19.64 46.64
C GLY A 251 39.73 -18.58 47.33
#